data_AF-A0A0G0FFS7-F1
#
_entry.id   AF-A0A0G0FFS7-F1
#
_cell.length_a   1.000
_cell.length_b   1.000
_cell.length_c   1.000
_cell.angle_alpha   90.00
_cell.angle_beta   90.00
_cell.angle_gamma   90.00
#
_symmetry.space_group_name_H-M   'P 1'
#
loop_
_entity.id
_entity.type
_entity.pdbx_description
1 polymer ?
#
loop_
_entity_poly.entity_id
_entity_poly.type
_entity_poly.pdbx_seq_one_letter_code
_entity_poly.pdbx_strand_id
1 'polypeptide(L)'
;MKSYKLDKEEEQILKDIEAGKYKSVSNLREEMKKAREAAQNTLNKTKNINIRLTVKDINDVKTKAMEAGLPYQTLIAALIRQYASGKLQISI
;
A
#
# COMPACT_ATOMS: atom_id res chain seq x y z
N MET A 1 -16.70 13.33 -19.01
CA MET A 1 -16.11 11.99 -18.83
C MET A 1 -14.70 12.18 -18.29
N LYS A 2 -14.38 11.71 -17.07
CA LYS A 2 -13.05 11.90 -16.47
C LYS A 2 -12.04 11.01 -17.21
N SER A 3 -11.00 11.60 -17.79
CA SER A 3 -9.88 10.88 -18.42
C SER A 3 -9.00 10.28 -17.32
N TYR A 4 -9.09 8.98 -17.10
CA TYR A 4 -8.15 8.25 -16.26
C TYR A 4 -6.89 8.00 -17.07
N LYS A 5 -5.75 8.50 -16.58
CA LYS A 5 -4.44 8.22 -17.18
C LYS A 5 -3.96 6.89 -16.61
N LEU A 6 -4.37 5.81 -17.25
CA LEU A 6 -4.01 4.44 -16.86
C LEU A 6 -2.51 4.26 -17.06
N ASP A 7 -1.85 3.64 -16.09
CA ASP A 7 -0.47 3.20 -16.29
C ASP A 7 -0.40 1.97 -17.21
N LYS A 8 0.81 1.57 -17.61
CA LYS A 8 1.00 0.46 -18.56
C LYS A 8 0.52 -0.88 -18.00
N GLU A 9 0.52 -1.05 -16.69
CA GLU A 9 0.04 -2.28 -16.05
C GLU A 9 -1.49 -2.31 -16.05
N GLU A 10 -2.14 -1.19 -15.71
CA GLU A 10 -3.58 -1.03 -15.73
C GLU A 10 -4.17 -1.21 -17.14
N GLU A 11 -3.52 -0.66 -18.16
CA GLU A 11 -3.94 -0.83 -19.56
C GLU A 11 -3.83 -2.31 -20.01
N GLN A 12 -2.79 -3.01 -19.55
CA GLN A 12 -2.58 -4.42 -19.86
C GLN A 12 -3.62 -5.32 -19.19
N ILE A 13 -3.94 -5.05 -17.91
CA ILE A 13 -5.02 -5.75 -17.19
C ILE A 13 -6.35 -5.58 -17.93
N LEU A 14 -6.65 -4.36 -18.40
CA LEU A 14 -7.88 -4.06 -19.10
C LEU A 14 -7.97 -4.82 -20.42
N LYS A 15 -6.89 -4.86 -21.20
CA LYS A 15 -6.79 -5.66 -22.43
C LYS A 15 -6.94 -7.16 -22.16
N ASP A 16 -6.38 -7.68 -21.07
CA ASP A 16 -6.47 -9.09 -20.73
C ASP A 16 -7.87 -9.50 -20.21
N ILE A 17 -8.61 -8.56 -19.60
CA ILE A 17 -10.04 -8.70 -19.27
C ILE A 17 -10.89 -8.69 -20.54
N GLU A 18 -10.71 -7.71 -21.42
CA GLU A 18 -11.45 -7.61 -22.69
C GLU A 18 -11.16 -8.79 -23.63
N ALA A 19 -9.94 -9.31 -23.63
CA ALA A 19 -9.54 -10.51 -24.36
C ALA A 19 -10.08 -11.82 -23.75
N GLY A 20 -10.85 -11.76 -22.64
CA GLY A 20 -11.48 -12.92 -22.04
C GLY A 20 -10.49 -13.97 -21.48
N LYS A 21 -9.25 -13.57 -21.18
CA LYS A 21 -8.21 -14.49 -20.68
C LYS A 21 -8.50 -14.99 -19.27
N TYR A 22 -9.25 -14.21 -18.48
CA TYR A 22 -9.65 -14.59 -17.14
C TYR A 22 -10.98 -15.35 -17.16
N LYS A 23 -10.93 -16.66 -16.96
CA LYS A 23 -12.12 -17.49 -16.74
C LYS A 23 -12.42 -17.58 -15.25
N SER A 24 -13.67 -17.36 -14.88
CA SER A 24 -14.14 -17.53 -13.51
C SER A 24 -13.90 -18.96 -13.02
N VAL A 25 -13.19 -19.09 -11.91
CA VAL A 25 -13.01 -20.39 -11.24
C VAL A 25 -14.37 -20.90 -10.74
N SER A 26 -14.60 -22.21 -10.88
CA SER A 26 -15.85 -22.88 -10.52
C SER A 26 -16.21 -22.74 -9.03
N ASN A 27 -15.24 -22.41 -8.17
CA ASN A 27 -15.42 -22.26 -6.73
C ASN A 27 -15.22 -20.80 -6.25
N LEU A 28 -15.78 -19.86 -7.03
CA LEU A 28 -15.67 -18.40 -6.88
C LEU A 28 -15.94 -17.89 -5.45
N ARG A 29 -16.92 -18.46 -4.75
CA ARG A 29 -17.28 -18.05 -3.38
C ARG A 29 -16.21 -18.44 -2.36
N GLU A 30 -15.66 -19.64 -2.46
CA GLU A 30 -14.63 -20.10 -1.53
C GLU A 30 -13.29 -19.40 -1.77
N GLU A 31 -12.90 -19.23 -3.04
CA GLU A 31 -11.67 -18.51 -3.38
C GLU A 31 -11.76 -17.02 -3.01
N MET A 32 -12.92 -16.38 -3.20
CA MET A 32 -13.14 -15.01 -2.73
C MET A 32 -13.09 -14.92 -1.20
N LYS A 33 -13.62 -15.92 -0.48
CA LYS A 33 -13.54 -15.97 0.98
C LYS A 33 -12.09 -16.14 1.45
N LYS A 34 -11.33 -17.07 0.88
CA LYS A 34 -9.90 -17.26 1.17
C LYS A 34 -9.07 -16.03 0.83
N ALA A 35 -9.30 -15.40 -0.31
CA ALA A 35 -8.60 -14.18 -0.70
C ALA A 35 -8.91 -13.02 0.26
N ARG A 36 -10.17 -12.87 0.68
CA ARG A 36 -10.58 -11.88 1.70
C ARG A 36 -9.95 -12.17 3.05
N GLU A 37 -9.95 -13.43 3.49
CA GLU A 37 -9.34 -13.84 4.75
C GLU A 37 -7.82 -13.66 4.72
N ALA A 38 -7.15 -14.02 3.62
CA ALA A 38 -5.73 -13.79 3.43
C ALA A 38 -5.38 -12.29 3.45
N ALA A 39 -6.17 -11.46 2.75
CA ALA A 39 -6.03 -10.01 2.76
C ALA A 39 -6.22 -9.45 4.19
N GLN A 40 -7.29 -9.83 4.88
CA GLN A 40 -7.54 -9.41 6.27
C GLN A 40 -6.42 -9.85 7.22
N ASN A 41 -5.99 -11.11 7.14
CA ASN A 41 -4.94 -11.66 7.99
C ASN A 41 -3.57 -11.02 7.73
N THR A 42 -3.29 -10.58 6.50
CA THR A 42 -2.04 -9.91 6.14
C THR A 42 -2.07 -8.44 6.55
N LEU A 43 -3.21 -7.78 6.42
CA LEU A 43 -3.37 -6.35 6.72
C LEU A 43 -3.51 -6.08 8.23
N ASN A 44 -4.12 -6.98 8.99
CA ASN A 44 -4.46 -6.76 10.40
C ASN A 44 -3.36 -7.19 11.38
N LYS A 45 -2.31 -7.89 10.93
CA LYS A 45 -1.19 -8.28 11.81
C LYS A 45 -0.27 -7.09 12.05
N THR A 46 -0.54 -6.35 13.11
CA THR A 46 0.35 -5.27 13.59
C THR A 46 1.39 -5.83 14.57
N LYS A 47 2.67 -5.58 14.31
CA LYS A 47 3.77 -5.85 15.25
C LYS A 47 4.40 -4.55 15.70
N ASN A 48 4.59 -4.38 17.01
CA ASN A 48 5.25 -3.21 17.57
C ASN A 48 6.76 -3.26 17.29
N ILE A 49 7.32 -2.14 16.85
CA ILE A 49 8.77 -1.95 16.65
C ILE A 49 9.21 -0.74 17.49
N ASN A 50 10.37 -0.83 18.14
CA ASN A 50 10.96 0.28 18.87
C ASN A 50 12.14 0.82 18.05
N ILE A 51 12.10 2.09 17.70
CA ILE A 51 13.15 2.77 16.92
C ILE A 51 13.67 3.94 17.75
N ARG A 52 15.00 4.00 17.91
CA ARG A 52 15.67 5.15 18.54
C ARG A 52 15.89 6.23 17.49
N LEU A 53 15.37 7.42 17.75
CA LEU A 53 15.55 8.61 16.91
C LEU A 53 16.11 9.74 17.78
N THR A 54 16.81 10.69 17.16
CA THR A 54 17.22 11.91 17.88
C THR A 54 16.01 12.80 18.13
N VAL A 55 16.10 13.68 19.13
CA VAL A 55 15.03 14.65 19.44
C VAL A 55 14.76 15.56 18.24
N LYS A 56 15.82 15.94 17.51
CA LYS A 56 15.72 16.75 16.30
C LYS A 56 14.90 16.04 15.22
N ASP A 57 15.21 14.77 14.94
CA ASP A 57 14.49 14.00 13.90
C ASP A 57 13.01 13.82 14.24
N ILE A 58 12.70 13.58 15.52
CA ILE A 58 11.30 13.47 15.98
C ILE A 58 10.55 14.78 15.74
N ASN A 59 11.17 15.92 16.02
CA ASN A 59 10.55 17.23 15.79
C ASN A 59 10.36 17.50 14.29
N ASP A 60 11.38 17.23 13.47
CA ASP A 60 11.31 17.41 12.01
C ASP A 60 10.18 16.56 11.40
N VAL A 61 10.02 15.31 11.85
CA VAL A 61 8.93 14.42 11.42
C VAL A 61 7.57 14.92 11.90
N LYS A 62 7.45 15.42 13.13
CA LYS A 62 6.20 15.99 13.65
C LYS A 62 5.76 17.20 12.85
N THR A 63 6.69 18.09 12.50
CA THR A 63 6.41 19.26 11.67
C THR A 63 5.87 18.83 10.30
N LYS A 64 6.55 17.92 9.61
CA LYS A 64 6.08 17.39 8.31
C LYS A 64 4.72 16.68 8.40
N ALA A 65 4.48 15.97 9.51
CA ALA A 65 3.20 15.30 9.72
C ALA A 65 2.06 16.31 9.94
N MET A 66 2.33 17.39 10.67
CA MET A 66 1.38 18.49 10.89
C MET A 66 1.04 19.21 9.58
N GLU A 67 2.04 19.49 8.73
CA GLU A 67 1.85 20.06 7.39
C GLU A 67 0.97 19.17 6.51
N ALA A 68 1.15 17.85 6.59
CA ALA A 68 0.33 16.86 5.88
C ALA A 68 -1.04 16.60 6.53
N GLY A 69 -1.33 17.18 7.70
CA GLY A 69 -2.57 16.93 8.46
C GLY A 69 -2.70 15.50 9.02
N LEU A 70 -1.59 14.81 9.24
CA LEU A 70 -1.54 13.41 9.66
C LEU A 70 -0.83 13.26 11.03
N PRO A 71 -1.18 12.24 11.84
CA PRO A 71 -0.36 11.88 13.00
C PRO A 71 1.04 11.44 12.56
N TYR A 72 2.08 11.84 13.30
CA TYR A 72 3.47 11.53 12.96
C TYR A 72 3.76 10.03 12.87
N GLN A 73 3.11 9.20 13.70
CA GLN A 73 3.23 7.75 13.63
C GLN A 73 2.70 7.20 12.30
N THR A 74 1.60 7.78 11.80
CA THR A 74 0.99 7.40 10.52
C THR A 74 1.90 7.75 9.36
N LEU A 75 2.54 8.93 9.41
CA LEU A 75 3.54 9.34 8.42
C LEU A 75 4.74 8.38 8.41
N ILE A 76 5.29 8.05 9.58
CA ILE A 76 6.41 7.09 9.71
C ILE A 76 6.01 5.73 9.13
N ALA A 77 4.83 5.21 9.48
CA ALA A 77 4.35 3.94 8.95
C ALA A 77 4.16 3.98 7.42
N ALA A 78 3.69 5.11 6.88
CA ALA A 78 3.54 5.31 5.44
C ALA A 78 4.89 5.35 4.71
N LEU A 79 5.90 5.98 5.30
CA LEU A 79 7.27 6.00 4.77
C LEU A 79 7.87 4.60 4.74
N ILE A 80 7.73 3.83 5.83
CA ILE A 80 8.20 2.43 5.89
C ILE A 80 7.53 1.59 4.80
N ARG A 81 6.21 1.71 4.62
CA ARG A 81 5.48 0.98 3.56
C ARG A 81 5.94 1.38 2.15
N GLN A 82 6.14 2.68 1.90
CA GLN A 82 6.59 3.17 0.59
C GLN A 82 8.01 2.73 0.27
N TYR A 83 8.89 2.73 1.28
CA TYR A 83 10.24 2.21 1.15
C TYR A 83 10.25 0.71 0.88
N ALA A 84 9.52 -0.08 1.69
CA ALA A 84 9.45 -1.54 1.53
C ALA A 84 8.81 -1.98 0.20
N SER A 85 7.90 -1.19 -0.36
CA SER A 85 7.28 -1.44 -1.66
C SER A 85 8.10 -0.94 -2.86
N GLY A 86 9.30 -0.39 -2.63
CA GLY A 86 10.19 0.10 -3.68
C GLY A 86 9.74 1.41 -4.34
N LYS A 87 8.65 2.03 -3.85
CA LYS A 87 8.14 3.32 -4.34
C LYS A 87 8.99 4.50 -3.87
N LEU A 88 9.80 4.30 -2.84
CA LEU A 88 10.74 5.28 -2.31
C LEU A 88 12.14 4.67 -2.28
N GLN A 89 13.09 5.27 -2.99
CA GLN A 89 14.52 4.94 -2.88
C GLN A 89 15.17 5.92 -1.92
N ILE A 90 15.82 5.38 -0.88
CA ILE A 90 16.67 6.16 0.02
C ILE A 90 18.10 5.86 -0.41
N SER A 91 18.81 6.88 -0.88
CA SER A 91 20.25 6.81 -1.06
C SER A 91 20.90 6.93 0.31
N ILE A 92 21.57 5.87 0.76
CA ILE A 92 22.32 5.82 2.03
C ILE A 92 23.80 5.98 1.70
#